data_AF-A0A9E6A0U2-F1
#
_entry.id   AF-A0A9E6A0U2-F1
#
_cell.length_a   1.000
_cell.length_b   1.000
_cell.length_c   1.000
_cell.angle_alpha   90.00
_cell.angle_beta   90.00
_cell.angle_gamma   90.00
#
_symmetry.space_group_name_H-M   'P 1'
#
loop_
_entity.id
_entity.type
_entity.pdbx_description
1 polymer ?
#
loop_
_entity_poly.entity_id
_entity_poly.type
_entity_poly.pdbx_seq_one_letter_code
_entity_poly.pdbx_strand_id
1 'polypeptide(L)'
;MLFHKYKMISSAILGLALLSAFAIAAPAAEAKTCYGVSKIKYTNKGAYTLGTIFVMFKDQNGNKHETVGIRSNVLNGQSATVNISAVSDGPSVGDEVWGKIKIEAGDRNGCRKDGNKFYYDKQGGTVSYKSSGTTQNDNRCELNRRPNEKYIIDCP
;
A
#
# COMPACT_ATOMS: atom_id res chain seq x y z
N MET A 1 16.12 -99.22 -5.60
CA MET A 1 16.69 -98.37 -4.54
C MET A 1 16.86 -96.97 -5.13
N LEU A 2 16.62 -95.83 -4.48
CA LEU A 2 15.87 -95.39 -3.30
C LEU A 2 16.19 -93.86 -3.22
N PHE A 3 15.20 -93.01 -2.94
CA PHE A 3 15.29 -91.59 -2.47
C PHE A 3 15.89 -90.50 -3.39
N HIS A 4 15.14 -89.47 -3.82
CA HIS A 4 14.73 -88.23 -3.12
C HIS A 4 15.88 -87.37 -2.54
N LYS A 5 16.02 -86.11 -3.02
CA LYS A 5 15.75 -84.87 -2.24
C LYS A 5 16.06 -83.58 -3.01
N TYR A 6 15.13 -82.63 -2.88
CA TYR A 6 15.16 -81.23 -3.30
C TYR A 6 16.11 -80.37 -2.45
N LYS A 7 16.59 -79.23 -2.98
CA LYS A 7 16.57 -77.96 -2.22
C LYS A 7 16.61 -76.71 -3.14
N MET A 8 15.64 -75.84 -2.86
CA MET A 8 15.40 -74.50 -3.41
C MET A 8 16.47 -73.48 -3.00
N ILE A 9 16.43 -72.29 -3.63
CA ILE A 9 16.46 -70.90 -3.07
C ILE A 9 17.01 -70.01 -4.21
N SER A 10 16.18 -69.27 -4.97
CA SER A 10 15.47 -68.01 -4.66
C SER A 10 16.31 -66.74 -4.90
N SER A 11 15.62 -65.73 -5.43
CA SER A 11 15.95 -64.29 -5.43
C SER A 11 16.81 -63.81 -6.62
N ALA A 12 16.20 -63.33 -7.70
CA ALA A 12 15.63 -61.98 -7.87
C ALA A 12 16.67 -60.88 -7.65
N ILE A 13 16.95 -60.07 -8.68
CA ILE A 13 16.84 -58.60 -8.65
C ILE A 13 16.83 -58.10 -10.10
N LEU A 14 15.66 -57.60 -10.44
CA LEU A 14 15.31 -56.78 -11.58
C LEU A 14 15.94 -55.39 -11.35
N GLY A 15 16.91 -54.98 -12.18
CA GLY A 15 17.55 -53.66 -12.10
C GLY A 15 17.03 -52.74 -13.20
N LEU A 16 15.86 -52.15 -12.95
CA LEU A 16 15.09 -51.30 -13.84
C LEU A 16 15.83 -49.99 -14.19
N ALA A 17 15.62 -49.53 -15.42
CA ALA A 17 16.25 -48.39 -16.06
C ALA A 17 16.19 -47.07 -15.25
N LEU A 18 17.35 -46.39 -15.19
CA LEU A 18 17.49 -44.99 -14.79
C LEU A 18 16.83 -44.07 -15.84
N LEU A 19 15.54 -43.81 -15.68
CA LEU A 19 14.89 -42.65 -16.30
C LEU A 19 15.25 -41.42 -15.47
N SER A 20 16.22 -40.68 -15.97
CA SER A 20 16.60 -39.34 -15.52
C SER A 20 15.40 -38.40 -15.65
N ALA A 21 14.63 -38.26 -14.57
CA ALA A 21 13.68 -37.17 -14.41
C ALA A 21 14.47 -35.87 -14.22
N PHE A 22 14.75 -35.19 -15.33
CA PHE A 22 15.00 -33.75 -15.30
C PHE A 22 13.69 -33.09 -14.85
N ALA A 23 13.53 -32.93 -13.53
CA ALA A 23 12.59 -31.97 -12.99
C ALA A 23 13.10 -30.60 -13.43
N ILE A 24 12.58 -30.12 -14.56
CA ILE A 24 12.66 -28.70 -14.91
C ILE A 24 11.85 -28.02 -13.82
N ALA A 25 12.54 -27.59 -12.77
CA ALA A 25 11.98 -26.66 -11.80
C ALA A 25 11.61 -25.42 -12.60
N ALA A 26 10.34 -25.31 -12.95
CA ALA A 26 9.79 -24.05 -13.41
C ALA A 26 10.18 -23.03 -12.32
N PRO A 27 10.81 -21.90 -12.67
CA PRO A 27 11.06 -20.87 -11.69
C PRO A 27 9.69 -20.53 -11.11
N ALA A 28 9.52 -20.77 -9.81
CA ALA A 28 8.38 -20.24 -9.10
C ALA A 28 8.37 -18.76 -9.43
N ALA A 29 7.35 -18.32 -10.19
CA ALA A 29 7.14 -16.91 -10.41
C ALA A 29 7.04 -16.32 -9.01
N GLU A 30 8.10 -15.63 -8.59
CA GLU A 30 8.09 -14.87 -7.35
C GLU A 30 6.87 -13.98 -7.46
N ALA A 31 5.82 -14.33 -6.72
CA ALA A 31 4.65 -13.49 -6.59
C ALA A 31 5.21 -12.15 -6.18
N LYS A 32 5.10 -11.17 -7.08
CA LYS A 32 5.62 -9.83 -6.90
C LYS A 32 5.00 -9.34 -5.60
N THR A 33 5.74 -9.43 -4.50
CA THR A 33 5.33 -8.93 -3.19
C THR A 33 5.34 -7.42 -3.33
N CYS A 34 4.29 -6.89 -3.95
CA CYS A 34 3.91 -5.51 -3.81
C CYS A 34 3.69 -5.36 -2.31
N TYR A 35 4.67 -4.75 -1.62
CA TYR A 35 4.63 -4.53 -0.19
C TYR A 35 3.30 -3.87 0.15
N GLY A 36 2.36 -4.68 0.60
CA GLY A 36 1.05 -4.20 0.99
C GLY A 36 1.21 -3.27 2.17
N VAL A 37 0.33 -2.29 2.29
CA VAL A 37 0.35 -1.31 3.38
C VAL A 37 -0.85 -1.55 4.27
N SER A 38 -0.64 -1.64 5.58
CA SER A 38 -1.72 -1.69 6.58
C SER A 38 -1.86 -0.37 7.35
N LYS A 39 -0.79 0.43 7.40
CA LYS A 39 -0.72 1.67 8.18
C LYS A 39 -0.04 2.79 7.41
N ILE A 40 -0.52 4.02 7.61
CA ILE A 40 0.13 5.22 7.10
C ILE A 40 0.55 6.10 8.27
N LYS A 41 1.85 6.35 8.41
CA LYS A 41 2.43 7.28 9.38
C LYS A 41 2.68 8.63 8.71
N TYR A 42 2.07 9.69 9.21
CA TYR A 42 2.31 11.06 8.78
C TYR A 42 3.22 11.75 9.78
N THR A 43 4.33 12.30 9.31
CA THR A 43 5.25 13.11 10.11
C THR A 43 5.20 14.54 9.58
N ASN A 44 4.88 15.50 10.44
CA ASN A 44 4.87 16.90 10.06
C ASN A 44 6.26 17.52 10.25
N LYS A 45 6.88 17.99 9.17
CA LYS A 45 8.10 18.82 9.18
C LYS A 45 7.87 20.20 8.57
N GLY A 46 6.61 20.56 8.28
CA GLY A 46 6.23 21.84 7.73
C GLY A 46 5.92 22.88 8.81
N ALA A 47 5.95 24.16 8.43
CA ALA A 47 5.60 25.28 9.31
C ALA A 47 4.08 25.53 9.35
N TYR A 48 3.30 24.48 9.63
CA TYR A 48 1.83 24.50 9.69
C TYR A 48 1.31 23.32 10.50
N THR A 49 0.02 23.28 10.84
CA THR A 49 -0.61 22.16 11.56
C THR A 49 -1.36 21.24 10.60
N LEU A 50 -1.11 19.92 10.68
CA LEU A 50 -1.96 18.94 10.00
C LEU A 50 -3.26 18.78 10.80
N GLY A 51 -4.39 19.09 10.19
CA GLY A 51 -5.68 19.05 10.84
C GLY A 51 -6.30 17.66 10.78
N THR A 52 -7.01 17.42 9.69
CA THR A 52 -7.75 16.17 9.45
C THR A 52 -7.03 15.31 8.42
N ILE A 53 -6.87 14.02 8.73
CA ILE A 53 -6.31 13.01 7.84
C ILE A 53 -7.46 12.15 7.29
N PHE A 54 -7.46 11.94 5.98
CA PHE A 54 -8.37 11.05 5.26
C PHE A 54 -7.54 9.93 4.65
N VAL A 55 -8.08 8.71 4.67
CA VAL A 55 -7.59 7.65 3.79
C VAL A 55 -8.43 7.74 2.53
N MET A 56 -7.74 7.93 1.41
CA MET A 56 -8.34 7.86 0.11
C MET A 56 -8.07 6.48 -0.46
N PHE A 57 -9.04 5.92 -1.17
CA PHE A 57 -8.80 4.68 -1.89
C PHE A 57 -9.48 4.65 -3.24
N LYS A 58 -8.91 3.87 -4.15
CA LYS A 58 -9.48 3.55 -5.44
C LYS A 58 -9.73 2.06 -5.45
N ASP A 59 -11.01 1.69 -5.55
CA ASP A 59 -11.41 0.29 -5.58
C ASP A 59 -10.92 -0.39 -6.88
N GLN A 60 -11.02 -1.71 -6.91
CA GLN A 60 -10.62 -2.51 -8.09
C GLN A 60 -11.45 -2.21 -9.35
N ASN A 61 -12.63 -1.62 -9.21
CA ASN A 61 -13.45 -1.14 -10.33
C ASN A 61 -13.04 0.25 -10.81
N GLY A 62 -12.12 0.89 -10.09
CA GLY A 62 -11.55 2.18 -10.39
C GLY A 62 -12.29 3.38 -9.80
N ASN A 63 -13.30 3.17 -8.95
CA ASN A 63 -14.01 4.24 -8.27
C ASN A 63 -13.17 4.77 -7.12
N LYS A 64 -13.18 6.10 -6.94
CA LYS A 64 -12.46 6.76 -5.85
C LYS A 64 -13.39 7.00 -4.67
N HIS A 65 -12.88 6.73 -3.49
CA HIS A 65 -13.57 6.86 -2.22
C HIS A 65 -12.71 7.67 -1.23
N GLU A 66 -13.39 8.40 -0.35
CA GLU A 66 -12.79 9.19 0.72
C GLU A 66 -13.39 8.69 2.03
N THR A 67 -12.56 8.21 2.96
CA THR A 67 -13.06 7.76 4.27
C THR A 67 -13.50 8.94 5.14
N VAL A 68 -14.17 8.63 6.25
CA VAL A 68 -14.37 9.62 7.32
C VAL A 68 -13.02 10.18 7.79
N GLY A 69 -12.97 11.50 7.97
CA GLY A 69 -11.77 12.21 8.38
C GLY A 69 -11.42 11.97 9.86
N ILE A 70 -10.16 11.68 10.12
CA ILE A 70 -9.61 11.49 11.47
C ILE A 70 -8.94 12.80 11.90
N ARG A 71 -9.47 13.44 12.94
CA ARG A 71 -8.85 14.65 13.49
C ARG A 71 -7.54 14.30 14.19
N SER A 72 -6.45 14.98 13.83
CA SER A 72 -5.10 14.58 14.25
C SER A 72 -4.30 15.70 14.90
N ASN A 73 -4.49 16.97 14.51
CA ASN A 73 -3.77 18.14 15.05
C ASN A 73 -2.24 17.93 15.19
N VAL A 74 -1.60 17.41 14.13
CA VAL A 74 -0.16 17.08 14.17
C VAL A 74 0.68 18.34 13.97
N LEU A 75 1.37 18.79 15.02
CA LEU A 75 2.26 19.94 15.01
C LEU A 75 3.62 19.63 14.36
N ASN A 76 4.41 20.66 14.07
CA ASN A 76 5.76 20.49 13.54
C ASN A 76 6.60 19.58 14.48
N GLY A 77 7.29 18.60 13.89
CA GLY A 77 8.10 17.61 14.58
C GLY A 77 7.32 16.37 15.00
N GLN A 78 5.99 16.43 15.05
CA GLN A 78 5.14 15.34 15.51
C GLN A 78 4.78 14.35 14.41
N SER A 79 4.18 13.22 14.81
CA SER A 79 3.66 12.22 13.88
C SER A 79 2.32 11.65 14.35
N ALA A 80 1.47 11.28 13.40
CA ALA A 80 0.28 10.47 13.62
C ALA A 80 0.34 9.21 12.75
N THR A 81 -0.17 8.10 13.24
CA THR A 81 -0.27 6.86 12.47
C THR A 81 -1.73 6.46 12.34
N VAL A 82 -2.19 6.25 11.11
CA VAL A 82 -3.52 5.77 10.80
C VAL A 82 -3.43 4.29 10.46
N ASN A 83 -4.22 3.47 11.16
CA ASN A 83 -4.45 2.09 10.77
C ASN A 83 -5.57 2.05 9.72
N ILE A 84 -5.26 1.58 8.51
CA ILE A 84 -6.19 1.58 7.39
C ILE A 84 -7.37 0.62 7.64
N SER A 85 -7.16 -0.45 8.41
CA SER A 85 -8.25 -1.39 8.72
C SER A 85 -9.28 -0.82 9.72
N ALA A 86 -8.94 0.28 10.39
CA ALA A 86 -9.76 0.87 11.45
C ALA A 86 -10.64 2.04 10.95
N VAL A 87 -10.50 2.44 9.67
CA VAL A 87 -11.35 3.48 9.11
C VAL A 87 -12.68 2.88 8.66
N SER A 88 -13.79 3.50 9.05
CA SER A 88 -15.13 3.11 8.59
C SER A 88 -15.20 3.24 7.06
N ASP A 89 -15.88 2.30 6.41
CA ASP A 89 -15.97 2.20 4.94
C ASP A 89 -14.58 2.13 4.27
N GLY A 90 -13.63 1.50 4.96
CA GLY A 90 -12.24 1.38 4.51
C GLY A 90 -12.06 0.46 3.29
N PRO A 91 -10.86 0.48 2.69
CA PRO A 91 -10.54 -0.27 1.49
C PRO A 91 -10.55 -1.79 1.71
N SER A 92 -10.79 -2.52 0.63
CA SER A 92 -10.58 -3.96 0.53
C SER A 92 -9.13 -4.28 0.12
N VAL A 93 -8.65 -5.47 0.48
CA VAL A 93 -7.28 -5.90 0.12
C VAL A 93 -7.10 -5.82 -1.40
N GLY A 94 -5.99 -5.21 -1.82
CA GLY A 94 -5.69 -4.95 -3.23
C GLY A 94 -6.20 -3.61 -3.76
N ASP A 95 -6.99 -2.84 -3.00
CA ASP A 95 -7.34 -1.48 -3.39
C ASP A 95 -6.11 -0.55 -3.35
N GLU A 96 -6.06 0.43 -4.25
CA GLU A 96 -5.03 1.46 -4.22
C GLU A 96 -5.40 2.49 -3.14
N VAL A 97 -4.50 2.76 -2.20
CA VAL A 97 -4.72 3.65 -1.05
C VAL A 97 -3.69 4.77 -1.00
N TRP A 98 -4.09 5.95 -0.52
CA TRP A 98 -3.18 7.04 -0.22
C TRP A 98 -3.74 7.94 0.88
N GLY A 99 -2.86 8.75 1.47
CA GLY A 99 -3.26 9.79 2.42
C GLY A 99 -3.73 11.07 1.77
N LYS A 100 -4.77 11.69 2.31
CA LYS A 100 -5.08 13.10 2.05
C LYS A 100 -5.14 13.83 3.39
N ILE A 101 -4.42 14.93 3.53
CA ILE A 101 -4.33 15.68 4.79
C ILE A 101 -4.77 17.11 4.55
N LYS A 102 -5.78 17.57 5.30
CA LYS A 102 -6.16 18.99 5.35
C LYS A 102 -5.27 19.73 6.34
N ILE A 103 -4.81 20.91 5.96
CA ILE A 103 -4.03 21.79 6.83
C ILE A 103 -5.01 22.70 7.58
N GLU A 104 -4.97 22.69 8.92
CA GLU A 104 -5.93 23.41 9.79
C GLU A 104 -5.45 24.81 10.19
N ALA A 105 -4.15 25.11 10.09
CA ALA A 105 -3.60 26.42 10.50
C ALA A 105 -2.44 26.89 9.61
N GLY A 106 -2.42 28.19 9.31
CA GLY A 106 -1.50 28.90 8.41
C GLY A 106 -2.22 30.04 7.65
N ASP A 107 -1.55 30.73 6.72
CA ASP A 107 -2.09 31.93 6.03
C ASP A 107 -3.41 31.72 5.25
N ARG A 108 -3.82 30.46 4.99
CA ARG A 108 -5.11 30.12 4.36
C ARG A 108 -5.66 28.76 4.81
N ASN A 109 -6.94 28.75 5.14
CA ASN A 109 -7.77 27.54 5.22
C ASN A 109 -8.02 27.00 3.79
N GLY A 110 -7.94 25.69 3.57
CA GLY A 110 -8.23 25.06 2.27
C GLY A 110 -7.03 24.42 1.54
N CYS A 111 -5.85 24.39 2.15
CA CYS A 111 -4.70 23.67 1.62
C CYS A 111 -4.70 22.20 2.05
N ARG A 112 -4.24 21.32 1.15
CA ARG A 112 -4.08 19.89 1.42
C ARG A 112 -2.77 19.33 0.89
N LYS A 113 -2.35 18.21 1.48
CA LYS A 113 -1.32 17.32 0.93
C LYS A 113 -1.91 15.97 0.60
N ASP A 114 -1.57 15.47 -0.58
CA ASP A 114 -1.84 14.10 -1.00
C ASP A 114 -0.53 13.30 -0.87
N GLY A 115 -0.63 12.11 -0.29
CA GLY A 115 0.46 11.17 -0.14
C GLY A 115 0.70 10.34 -1.41
N ASN A 116 1.77 9.54 -1.36
CA ASN A 116 2.01 8.52 -2.36
C ASN A 116 0.93 7.43 -2.28
N LYS A 117 0.73 6.75 -3.41
CA LYS A 117 -0.23 5.66 -3.59
C LYS A 117 0.43 4.31 -3.36
N PHE A 118 -0.29 3.42 -2.70
CA PHE A 118 0.13 2.07 -2.34
C PHE A 118 -1.03 1.10 -2.52
N TYR A 119 -0.80 -0.19 -2.35
CA TYR A 119 -1.87 -1.18 -2.33
C TYR A 119 -2.14 -1.64 -0.90
N TYR A 120 -3.41 -1.72 -0.53
CA TYR A 120 -3.81 -2.14 0.82
C TYR A 120 -3.64 -3.64 1.01
N ASP A 121 -3.04 -4.00 2.15
CA ASP A 121 -2.99 -5.36 2.66
C ASP A 121 -3.11 -5.30 4.18
N LYS A 122 -3.98 -6.14 4.75
CA LYS A 122 -4.19 -6.24 6.21
C LYS A 122 -2.90 -6.61 6.96
N GLN A 123 -2.03 -7.40 6.33
CA GLN A 123 -0.74 -7.83 6.88
C GLN A 123 0.42 -6.92 6.43
N GLY A 124 0.08 -5.87 5.69
CA GLY A 124 1.04 -4.94 5.13
C GLY A 124 1.87 -4.18 6.16
N GLY A 125 2.92 -3.54 5.68
CA GLY A 125 3.81 -2.70 6.48
C GLY A 125 3.22 -1.34 6.84
N THR A 126 4.02 -0.54 7.54
CA THR A 126 3.73 0.89 7.75
C THR A 126 4.51 1.70 6.74
N VAL A 127 3.81 2.54 5.97
CA VAL A 127 4.46 3.53 5.11
C VAL A 127 4.54 4.87 5.82
N SER A 128 5.68 5.57 5.68
CA SER A 128 5.90 6.88 6.30
C SER A 128 5.84 7.99 5.26
N TYR A 129 4.91 8.92 5.46
CA TYR A 129 4.82 10.18 4.74
C TYR A 129 5.40 11.31 5.59
N LYS A 130 6.31 12.09 5.01
CA LYS A 130 6.86 13.29 5.65
C LYS A 130 6.34 14.51 4.89
N SER A 131 5.63 15.39 5.58
CA SER A 131 5.23 16.68 5.00
C SER A 131 6.30 17.73 5.29
N SER A 132 6.57 18.62 4.34
CA SER A 132 7.51 19.74 4.48
C SER A 132 6.95 20.99 3.79
N GLY A 133 7.66 22.11 3.96
CA GLY A 133 7.32 23.40 3.33
C GLY A 133 6.53 24.33 4.25
N THR A 134 6.01 25.40 3.66
CA THR A 134 5.07 26.34 4.30
C THR A 134 3.64 25.98 3.91
N THR A 135 2.62 26.68 4.42
CA THR A 135 1.23 26.44 4.00
C THR A 135 1.02 26.68 2.49
N GLN A 136 1.75 27.62 1.89
CA GLN A 136 1.55 28.05 0.49
C GLN A 136 2.43 27.27 -0.51
N ASN A 137 3.63 26.86 -0.09
CA ASN A 137 4.57 26.16 -0.95
C ASN A 137 4.47 24.64 -0.73
N ASP A 138 4.58 23.87 -1.81
CA ASP A 138 4.50 22.40 -1.82
C ASP A 138 3.14 21.80 -1.38
N ASN A 139 2.09 22.61 -1.29
CA ASN A 139 0.74 22.17 -0.95
C ASN A 139 -0.23 22.45 -2.09
N ARG A 140 -1.25 21.58 -2.23
CA ARG A 140 -2.38 21.85 -3.11
C ARG A 140 -3.37 22.72 -2.36
N CYS A 141 -3.30 24.03 -2.60
CA CYS A 141 -4.22 24.99 -2.04
C CYS A 141 -5.38 25.25 -2.99
N GLU A 142 -6.61 25.17 -2.47
CA GLU A 142 -7.73 25.79 -3.17
C GLU A 142 -7.48 27.29 -3.15
N LEU A 143 -7.17 27.86 -4.31
CA LEU A 143 -7.24 29.30 -4.48
C LEU A 143 -8.67 29.68 -4.14
N ASN A 144 -8.87 30.49 -3.10
CA ASN A 144 -10.15 31.13 -2.83
C ASN A 144 -10.64 31.72 -4.16
N ARG A 145 -11.57 31.03 -4.84
CA ARG A 145 -12.30 31.59 -5.96
C ARG A 145 -13.11 32.73 -5.39
N ARG A 146 -12.58 33.96 -5.46
CA ARG A 146 -13.46 35.12 -5.50
C ARG A 146 -14.35 34.89 -6.72
N PRO A 147 -15.69 34.94 -6.62
CA PRO A 147 -16.59 34.52 -7.69
C PRO A 147 -16.43 35.22 -9.06
N ASN A 148 -15.60 36.27 -9.17
CA ASN A 148 -15.58 37.17 -10.33
C ASN A 148 -14.21 37.45 -10.95
N GLU A 149 -13.13 36.77 -10.58
CA GLU A 149 -11.82 37.06 -11.18
C GLU A 149 -11.53 36.12 -12.37
N LYS A 150 -11.86 36.60 -13.57
CA LYS A 150 -11.59 35.96 -14.86
C LYS A 150 -10.11 36.16 -15.18
N TYR A 151 -9.29 35.12 -15.00
CA TYR A 151 -7.88 35.19 -15.45
C TYR A 151 -7.83 34.94 -16.96
N ILE A 152 -7.42 35.96 -17.71
CA ILE A 152 -6.91 35.81 -19.08
C ILE A 152 -5.58 35.07 -18.93
N ILE A 153 -5.51 33.86 -19.51
CA ILE A 153 -4.25 33.14 -19.65
C ILE A 153 -3.62 33.68 -20.92
N ASP A 154 -2.69 34.63 -20.78
CA ASP A 154 -1.71 34.88 -21.83
C ASP A 154 -0.66 33.78 -21.76
N CYS A 155 -0.70 32.88 -22.75
CA CYS A 155 0.40 31.95 -22.99
C CYS A 155 1.51 32.67 -23.78
N PRO A 156 2.81 32.41 -23.51
CA PRO A 156 3.85 32.65 -24.49
C PRO A 156 3.69 31.76 -25.73
#